data_AF-A0A7C7JR46-F1
#
_entry.id   AF-A0A7C7JR46-F1
#
_cell.length_a   1.000
_cell.length_b   1.000
_cell.length_c   1.000
_cell.angle_alpha   90.00
_cell.angle_beta   90.00
_cell.angle_gamma   90.00
#
_symmetry.space_group_name_H-M   'P 1'
#
loop_
_entity.id
_entity.type
_entity.pdbx_description
1 polymer ?
#
loop_
_entity_poly.entity_id
_entity_poly.type
_entity_poly.pdbx_seq_one_letter_code
_entity_poly.pdbx_strand_id
1 'polypeptide(L)'
;MTNKLPSATVLAFAMGLATTNTAAQSTSPREHMDLARSLLEQLVEINTTNTERGNNTLAAQAMADALLEAGFPQDDVHVLVPEDSPTKGNLVARYRGRDSGQEPILLLAHIDVV
;
A
#
# COMPACT_ATOMS: atom_id res chain seq x y z
N MET A 1 -44.62 -42.92 33.93
CA MET A 1 -43.48 -42.21 34.58
C MET A 1 -42.21 -42.97 34.17
N THR A 2 -41.68 -42.76 32.96
CA THR A 2 -40.59 -41.82 32.59
C THR A 2 -39.33 -42.08 33.45
N ASN A 3 -38.18 -42.53 32.92
CA ASN A 3 -37.47 -42.00 31.76
C ASN A 3 -36.49 -43.02 31.12
N LYS A 4 -36.27 -42.83 29.81
CA LYS A 4 -35.34 -43.55 28.93
C LYS A 4 -33.91 -42.98 29.04
N LEU A 5 -32.90 -43.84 28.89
CA LEU A 5 -31.52 -43.51 28.47
C LEU A 5 -31.37 -43.90 26.98
N PRO A 6 -30.25 -43.60 26.28
CA PRO A 6 -29.35 -42.43 26.23
C PRO A 6 -29.15 -41.96 24.75
N SER A 7 -28.51 -40.80 24.48
CA SER A 7 -27.61 -40.58 23.30
C SER A 7 -27.27 -39.10 23.03
N ALA A 8 -25.96 -38.85 23.05
CA ALA A 8 -25.14 -38.04 22.14
C ALA A 8 -25.75 -36.84 21.40
N THR A 9 -25.13 -35.67 21.58
CA THR A 9 -24.71 -34.81 20.44
C THR A 9 -23.50 -33.99 20.89
N VAL A 10 -22.29 -34.49 20.57
CA VAL A 10 -21.08 -33.66 20.55
C VAL A 10 -21.12 -32.90 19.24
N LEU A 11 -21.35 -31.59 19.30
CA LEU A 11 -21.32 -30.71 18.14
C LEU A 11 -19.85 -30.42 17.80
N ALA A 12 -19.27 -31.21 16.88
CA ALA A 12 -17.95 -30.98 16.34
C ALA A 12 -17.97 -29.75 15.40
N PHE A 13 -17.37 -28.65 15.84
CA PHE A 13 -17.13 -27.49 14.99
C PHE A 13 -15.92 -27.78 14.09
N ALA A 14 -16.18 -28.33 12.90
CA ALA A 14 -15.16 -28.49 11.87
C ALA A 14 -14.82 -27.11 11.27
N MET A 15 -13.81 -26.46 11.85
CA MET A 15 -13.17 -25.28 11.28
C MET A 15 -12.45 -25.72 10.01
N GLY A 16 -13.13 -25.62 8.87
CA GLY A 16 -12.51 -25.82 7.56
C GLY A 16 -11.41 -24.78 7.37
N LEU A 17 -10.15 -25.23 7.33
CA LEU A 17 -9.05 -24.42 6.83
C LEU A 17 -9.33 -24.18 5.35
N ALA A 18 -9.95 -23.04 5.02
CA ALA A 18 -9.95 -22.54 3.66
C ALA A 18 -8.53 -22.09 3.35
N THR A 19 -7.77 -22.94 2.67
CA THR A 19 -6.48 -22.57 2.08
C THR A 19 -6.76 -21.53 1.01
N THR A 20 -6.60 -20.25 1.35
CA THR A 20 -6.59 -19.17 0.36
C THR A 20 -5.37 -19.39 -0.52
N ASN A 21 -5.56 -19.92 -1.73
CA ASN A 21 -4.52 -19.94 -2.75
C ASN A 21 -4.21 -18.49 -3.13
N THR A 22 -3.17 -17.92 -2.51
CA THR A 22 -2.56 -16.67 -2.98
C THR A 22 -1.85 -16.97 -4.28
N ALA A 23 -2.55 -16.88 -5.40
CA ALA A 23 -1.90 -16.90 -6.71
C ALA A 23 -1.01 -15.66 -6.80
N ALA A 24 0.30 -15.86 -6.99
CA ALA A 24 1.21 -14.77 -7.31
C ALA A 24 0.74 -14.14 -8.62
N GLN A 25 0.42 -12.85 -8.60
CA GLN A 25 0.08 -12.11 -9.82
C GLN A 25 1.35 -12.03 -10.68
N SER A 26 1.41 -12.79 -11.78
CA SER A 26 2.46 -12.62 -12.78
C SER A 26 2.05 -11.51 -13.74
N THR A 27 2.31 -10.26 -13.37
CA THR A 27 2.18 -9.14 -14.29
C THR A 27 3.28 -9.24 -15.35
N SER A 28 2.90 -9.10 -16.62
CA SER A 28 3.86 -9.12 -17.73
C SER A 28 4.74 -7.86 -17.69
N PRO A 29 5.97 -7.91 -18.25
CA PRO A 29 6.82 -6.71 -18.36
C PRO A 29 6.13 -5.54 -19.06
N ARG A 30 5.23 -5.82 -20.01
CA ARG A 30 4.46 -4.78 -20.71
C ARG A 30 3.50 -4.05 -19.77
N GLU A 31 2.73 -4.79 -18.98
CA GLU A 31 1.79 -4.20 -18.02
C GLU A 31 2.53 -3.36 -16.96
N HIS A 32 3.72 -3.77 -16.52
CA HIS A 32 4.55 -2.94 -15.65
C HIS A 32 5.04 -1.67 -16.32
N MET A 33 5.41 -1.71 -17.60
CA MET A 33 5.80 -0.50 -18.35
C MET A 33 4.61 0.44 -18.55
N ASP A 34 3.43 -0.10 -18.82
CA ASP A 34 2.21 0.69 -18.98
C ASP A 34 1.81 1.38 -17.67
N LEU A 35 1.90 0.67 -16.53
CA LEU A 35 1.68 1.25 -15.20
C LEU A 35 2.75 2.30 -14.85
N ALA A 36 4.02 2.02 -15.12
CA ALA A 36 5.08 2.99 -14.86
C ALA A 36 4.89 4.26 -15.69
N ARG A 37 4.45 4.11 -16.95
CA ARG A 37 4.14 5.24 -17.84
C ARG A 37 2.95 6.05 -17.32
N SER A 38 1.87 5.41 -16.88
CA SER A 38 0.68 6.13 -16.39
C SER A 38 0.96 6.89 -15.10
N LEU A 39 1.71 6.29 -14.16
CA LEU A 39 2.13 6.97 -12.92
C LEU A 39 3.08 8.14 -13.22
N LEU A 40 4.01 7.97 -14.16
CA LEU A 40 4.90 9.04 -14.58
C LEU A 40 4.13 10.18 -15.26
N GLU A 41 3.16 9.87 -16.13
CA GLU A 41 2.27 10.84 -16.76
C GLU A 41 1.52 11.67 -15.72
N GLN A 42 0.91 11.02 -14.73
CA GLN A 42 0.24 11.71 -13.62
C GLN A 42 1.20 12.62 -12.85
N LEU A 43 2.42 12.16 -12.55
CA LEU A 43 3.41 12.95 -11.81
C LEU A 43 3.87 14.18 -12.59
N VAL A 44 4.12 14.08 -13.89
CA VAL A 44 4.59 15.23 -14.70
C VAL A 44 3.49 16.27 -14.93
N GLU A 45 2.22 15.88 -14.85
CA GLU A 45 1.08 16.81 -14.92
C GLU A 45 0.90 17.62 -13.63
N ILE A 46 1.45 17.15 -12.51
CA ILE A 46 1.43 17.89 -11.23
C ILE A 46 2.61 18.86 -11.21
N ASN A 47 2.32 20.17 -11.12
CA ASN A 47 3.36 21.18 -10.98
C ASN A 47 4.05 21.06 -9.62
N THR A 48 5.24 20.47 -9.57
CA THR A 48 6.08 20.36 -8.36
C THR A 48 7.28 21.32 -8.38
N THR A 49 7.22 22.39 -9.17
CA THR A 49 8.27 23.42 -9.18
C THR A 49 8.42 24.08 -7.82
N ASN A 50 9.63 24.54 -7.46
CA ASN A 50 9.81 25.30 -6.22
C ASN A 50 9.36 26.77 -6.37
N THR A 51 8.08 26.98 -6.68
CA THR A 51 7.44 28.28 -6.85
C THR A 51 6.15 28.36 -6.03
N GLU A 52 5.56 29.55 -5.90
CA GLU A 52 4.25 29.73 -5.24
C GLU A 52 3.12 28.91 -5.88
N ARG A 53 3.27 28.53 -7.16
CA ARG A 53 2.29 27.73 -7.90
C ARG A 53 2.54 26.23 -7.82
N GLY A 54 3.68 25.81 -7.28
CA GLY A 54 4.07 24.41 -7.18
C GLY A 54 3.54 23.74 -5.91
N ASN A 55 3.25 22.44 -6.00
CA ASN A 55 2.63 21.67 -4.92
C ASN A 55 3.09 20.21 -4.91
N ASN A 56 4.07 19.91 -4.05
CA ASN A 56 4.60 18.57 -3.82
C ASN A 56 3.62 17.70 -3.04
N THR A 57 2.77 18.32 -2.20
CA THR A 57 1.77 17.60 -1.41
C THR A 57 0.77 16.87 -2.31
N LEU A 58 0.38 17.46 -3.45
CA LEU A 58 -0.49 16.79 -4.42
C LEU A 58 0.19 15.56 -5.04
N ALA A 59 1.46 15.68 -5.40
CA ALA A 59 2.22 14.56 -5.96
C ALA A 59 2.43 13.44 -4.91
N ALA A 60 2.73 13.81 -3.66
CA ALA A 60 2.84 12.87 -2.55
C ALA A 60 1.52 12.13 -2.29
N GLN A 61 0.37 12.82 -2.33
CA GLN A 61 -0.94 12.20 -2.16
C GLN A 61 -1.28 11.25 -3.32
N ALA A 62 -1.04 11.65 -4.57
CA ALA A 62 -1.28 10.80 -5.73
C ALA A 62 -0.48 9.48 -5.64
N MET A 63 0.78 9.54 -5.23
CA MET A 63 1.61 8.35 -5.04
C MET A 63 1.21 7.53 -3.80
N ALA A 64 0.74 8.18 -2.73
CA ALA A 64 0.16 7.46 -1.59
C ALA A 64 -1.06 6.64 -2.02
N ASP A 65 -1.97 7.24 -2.79
CA ASP A 65 -3.16 6.57 -3.30
C ASP A 65 -2.79 5.37 -4.19
N ALA A 66 -1.81 5.54 -5.09
CA ALA A 66 -1.30 4.46 -5.93
C ALA A 66 -0.68 3.30 -5.11
N LEU A 67 0.05 3.59 -4.04
CA LEU A 67 0.62 2.57 -3.16
C LEU A 67 -0.46 1.82 -2.37
N LEU A 68 -1.47 2.54 -1.89
CA LEU A 68 -2.61 1.93 -1.20
C LEU A 68 -3.41 1.03 -2.16
N GLU A 69 -3.64 1.45 -3.40
CA GLU A 69 -4.28 0.63 -4.44
C GLU A 69 -3.44 -0.61 -4.79
N ALA A 70 -2.10 -0.50 -4.75
CA ALA A 70 -1.18 -1.61 -4.90
C ALA A 70 -1.14 -2.57 -3.69
N GLY A 71 -1.89 -2.28 -2.62
CA GLY A 71 -2.05 -3.15 -1.46
C GLY A 71 -1.08 -2.89 -0.31
N PHE A 72 -0.40 -1.74 -0.28
CA PHE A 72 0.35 -1.34 0.92
C PHE A 72 -0.62 -1.12 2.09
N PRO A 73 -0.28 -1.56 3.32
CA PRO A 73 -1.07 -1.25 4.50
C PRO A 73 -1.13 0.26 4.75
N GLN A 74 -2.29 0.74 5.19
CA GLN A 74 -2.49 2.17 5.47
C GLN A 74 -1.50 2.70 6.53
N ASP A 75 -1.19 1.91 7.54
CA ASP A 75 -0.21 2.26 8.59
C ASP A 75 1.25 2.30 8.09
N ASP A 76 1.48 1.91 6.84
CA ASP A 76 2.80 1.92 6.20
C ASP A 76 2.95 3.04 5.15
N VAL A 77 1.91 3.84 4.88
CA VAL A 77 1.94 4.92 3.88
C VAL A 77 1.58 6.24 4.54
N HIS A 78 2.52 7.20 4.52
CA HIS A 78 2.37 8.48 5.21
C HIS A 78 2.69 9.64 4.27
N VAL A 79 1.74 10.57 4.16
CA VAL A 79 1.98 11.91 3.58
C VAL A 79 2.23 12.87 4.74
N LEU A 80 3.45 13.42 4.79
CA LEU A 80 3.92 14.30 5.86
C LEU A 80 3.97 15.74 5.35
N VAL A 81 3.09 16.59 5.86
CA VAL A 81 2.94 17.99 5.42
C VAL A 81 3.34 18.92 6.56
N PRO A 82 4.35 19.80 6.38
CA PRO A 82 4.69 20.82 7.37
C PRO A 82 3.55 21.83 7.54
N GLU A 83 3.27 22.23 8.79
CA GLU A 83 2.19 23.19 9.10
C GLU A 83 2.40 24.56 8.47
N ASP A 84 3.66 25.01 8.38
CA ASP A 84 4.06 26.30 7.81
C ASP A 84 4.24 26.26 6.27
N SER A 85 4.19 25.07 5.67
CA SER A 85 4.46 24.85 4.25
C SER A 85 3.52 23.78 3.66
N PRO A 86 2.21 24.09 3.52
CA PRO A 86 1.18 23.10 3.16
C PRO A 86 1.37 22.48 1.76
N THR A 87 2.16 23.10 0.88
CA THR A 87 2.46 22.61 -0.46
C THR A 87 3.77 21.82 -0.55
N LYS A 88 4.47 21.62 0.57
CA LYS A 88 5.80 20.98 0.64
C LYS A 88 5.76 19.62 1.35
N GLY A 89 4.73 18.83 1.05
CA GLY A 89 4.55 17.49 1.59
C GLY A 89 5.60 16.48 1.09
N ASN A 90 5.87 15.48 1.92
CA ASN A 90 6.72 14.32 1.63
C ASN A 90 5.90 13.04 1.68
N LEU A 91 6.33 12.00 0.96
CA LEU A 91 5.79 10.65 1.06
C LEU A 91 6.80 9.73 1.72
N VAL A 92 6.37 8.97 2.73
CA VAL A 92 7.14 7.87 3.31
C VAL A 92 6.28 6.61 3.23
N ALA A 93 6.83 5.57 2.59
CA ALA A 93 6.18 4.27 2.50
C ALA A 93 7.09 3.14 2.97
N ARG A 94 6.55 2.18 3.72
CA ARG A 94 7.27 1.01 4.21
C ARG A 94 6.77 -0.26 3.53
N TYR A 95 7.64 -0.89 2.74
CA TYR A 95 7.42 -2.27 2.30
C TYR A 95 8.02 -3.23 3.33
N ARG A 96 7.17 -4.00 4.03
CA ARG A 96 7.63 -4.92 5.09
C ARG A 96 8.36 -6.11 4.47
N GLY A 97 9.60 -6.34 4.94
CA GLY A 97 10.39 -7.51 4.53
C GLY A 97 9.84 -8.81 5.12
N ARG A 98 10.50 -9.93 4.81
CA ARG A 98 10.14 -11.26 5.32
C ARG A 98 10.71 -11.55 6.72
N ASP A 99 10.91 -10.50 7.54
CA ASP A 99 11.52 -10.56 8.88
C ASP A 99 12.79 -11.43 8.95
N SER A 100 13.68 -11.28 7.96
CA SER A 100 14.90 -12.10 7.82
C SER A 100 16.02 -11.74 8.80
N GLY A 101 15.81 -10.75 9.69
CA GLY A 101 16.83 -10.20 10.59
C GLY A 101 17.87 -9.30 9.90
N GLN A 102 17.70 -9.01 8.60
CA GLN A 102 18.55 -8.08 7.86
C GLN A 102 18.15 -6.62 8.14
N GLU A 103 19.10 -5.70 8.00
CA GLU A 103 18.86 -4.28 8.17
C GLU A 103 17.92 -3.73 7.07
N PRO A 104 17.05 -2.75 7.39
CA PRO A 104 16.21 -2.10 6.38
C PRO A 104 17.01 -1.36 5.32
N ILE A 105 16.48 -1.31 4.09
CA ILE A 105 17.03 -0.53 2.98
C ILE A 105 16.16 0.73 2.79
N LEU A 106 16.79 1.89 2.69
CA LEU A 106 16.12 3.14 2.31
C LEU A 106 16.33 3.41 0.82
N LEU A 107 15.23 3.51 0.08
CA LEU A 107 15.20 4.05 -1.28
C LEU A 107 14.69 5.49 -1.20
N LEU A 108 15.45 6.43 -1.76
CA LEU A 108 15.15 7.86 -1.67
C LEU A 108 15.25 8.51 -3.05
N ALA A 109 14.27 9.35 -3.35
CA ALA A 109 14.24 10.23 -4.51
C ALA A 109 13.57 11.56 -4.12
N HIS A 110 13.78 12.59 -4.93
CA HIS A 110 13.06 13.86 -4.81
C HIS A 110 11.92 13.89 -5.83
N ILE A 111 10.80 14.53 -5.48
CA ILE A 111 9.59 14.60 -6.31
C ILE A 111 9.40 15.97 -6.98
N ASP A 112 10.15 16.97 -6.51
CA ASP A 112 10.17 18.32 -7.04
C ASP A 112 11.05 18.45 -8.28
N VAL A 113 10.73 19.46 -9.07
CA VAL A 113 11.49 19.86 -10.25
C VAL A 113 11.86 21.34 -10.18
N VAL A 114 12.78 21.76 -11.05
CA VAL A 114 13.30 23.13 -11.10
C VAL A 114 12.31 24.13 -11.68
#